data_AF-A0AAP0BRK5-F1
#
_entry.id   AF-A0AAP0BRK5-F1
#
_cell.length_a   1.000
_cell.length_b   1.000
_cell.length_c   1.000
_cell.angle_alpha   90.00
_cell.angle_beta   90.00
_cell.angle_gamma   90.00
#
_symmetry.space_group_name_H-M   'P 1'
#
loop_
_entity.id
_entity.type
_entity.pdbx_description
1 polymer ?
#
loop_
_entity_poly.entity_id
_entity_poly.type
_entity_poly.pdbx_seq_one_letter_code
_entity_poly.pdbx_strand_id
1 'polypeptide(L)'
;MRKRVCSRVQSFPTPDSKVSYPSSLLTTSDEFSAPKLTNIRYVREISAYHLSMVLDEAIDAQKMCMTLTMGSIGSTTGRNSDWNFINCYLDNTVLLLDACNNMHHRLENIQGFLRSIPIGLHCLEGEHQRSTTVLRRAAAALESSCLRDRQHSSKMEKSMSRIRTFVKKLSMTYQDTNGSISPEIYRGLSVSLAMAVLAIGNLCSATSFSAQRTGLQPQNMEAKVEMWTKLKNELSKKIKMFPKKTEEIVLMEELKVVDIAVQTLLKLTLAVQMGSGSVIRRTAVKVLLGELQSRREQLEKALPQLEQKIGELYRLIVALRMRIFGYLSEAQMEDKVGLAKSCCWRESQMGPNTARLQVARNWIIVQTNLTKRACSLGQIGSSLRLIQSAAIKPKLL
;
A
#
# COMPACT_ATOMS: atom_id res chain seq x y z
N MET A 1 32.01 -41.65 -14.83
CA MET A 1 31.70 -40.25 -15.18
C MET A 1 31.03 -39.56 -13.98
N ARG A 2 31.75 -38.68 -13.27
CA ARG A 2 31.23 -37.94 -12.10
C ARG A 2 30.73 -36.56 -12.55
N LYS A 3 29.42 -36.29 -12.45
CA LYS A 3 28.84 -34.97 -12.72
C LYS A 3 29.08 -34.06 -11.51
N ARG A 4 29.91 -33.02 -11.69
CA ARG A 4 30.04 -31.91 -10.74
C ARG A 4 28.84 -30.98 -10.92
N VAL A 5 28.08 -30.74 -9.85
CA VAL A 5 27.06 -29.71 -9.78
C VAL A 5 27.73 -28.45 -9.24
N CYS A 6 27.93 -27.45 -10.09
CA CYS A 6 28.36 -26.12 -9.67
C CYS A 6 27.13 -25.32 -9.21
N SER A 7 27.00 -25.10 -7.90
CA SER A 7 26.07 -24.13 -7.33
C SER A 7 26.59 -22.72 -7.59
N ARG A 8 25.93 -21.98 -8.49
CA ARG A 8 26.20 -20.56 -8.76
C ARG A 8 25.59 -19.73 -7.63
N VAL A 9 26.40 -19.34 -6.65
CA VAL A 9 26.01 -18.35 -5.64
C VAL A 9 26.03 -16.98 -6.32
N GLN A 10 24.87 -16.37 -6.51
CA GLN A 10 24.78 -14.95 -6.88
C GLN A 10 25.20 -14.12 -5.66
N SER A 11 26.39 -13.54 -5.73
CA SER A 11 26.84 -12.49 -4.81
C SER A 11 26.06 -11.21 -5.08
N PHE A 12 25.41 -10.67 -4.05
CA PHE A 12 24.84 -9.33 -4.10
C PHE A 12 25.98 -8.29 -4.10
N PRO A 13 25.84 -7.17 -4.84
CA PRO A 13 26.81 -6.10 -4.80
C PRO A 13 26.84 -5.48 -3.40
N THR A 14 28.01 -5.49 -2.76
CA THR A 14 28.32 -4.64 -1.62
C THR A 14 28.33 -3.18 -2.08
N PRO A 15 27.70 -2.25 -1.35
CA PRO A 15 27.76 -0.83 -1.69
C PRO A 15 29.15 -0.30 -1.37
N ASP A 16 29.96 -0.07 -2.40
CA ASP A 16 31.22 0.64 -2.25
C ASP A 16 30.97 2.08 -1.79
N SER A 17 31.75 2.43 -0.78
CA SER A 17 31.67 3.61 0.07
C SER A 17 32.00 4.94 -0.61
N LYS A 18 31.51 6.01 0.04
CA LYS A 18 31.79 7.46 -0.11
C LYS A 18 30.86 8.24 -1.06
N VAL A 19 29.59 8.31 -0.67
CA VAL A 19 28.75 9.46 -1.01
C VAL A 19 28.91 10.49 0.12
N SER A 20 29.54 11.63 -0.19
CA SER A 20 29.55 12.81 0.68
C SER A 20 28.15 13.39 0.70
N TYR A 21 27.43 13.23 1.82
CA TYR A 21 26.10 13.83 2.00
C TYR A 21 26.25 15.30 2.39
N PRO A 22 25.50 16.22 1.76
CA PRO A 22 25.51 17.62 2.16
C PRO A 22 24.86 17.76 3.55
N SER A 23 25.65 18.21 4.53
CA SER A 23 25.24 18.47 5.92
C SER A 23 24.24 19.61 6.09
N SER A 24 23.70 20.19 5.01
CA SER A 24 22.81 21.35 5.03
C SER A 24 21.31 21.01 5.11
N LEU A 25 20.93 19.74 5.30
CA LEU A 25 19.52 19.29 5.35
C LEU A 25 18.98 19.00 6.76
N LEU A 26 19.79 19.19 7.80
CA LEU A 26 19.41 18.88 9.20
C LEU A 26 18.97 20.09 10.04
N THR A 27 19.03 21.31 9.50
CA THR A 27 18.65 22.54 10.24
C THR A 27 17.28 23.10 9.89
N THR A 28 16.49 22.49 9.01
CA THR A 28 15.14 22.95 8.63
C THR A 28 14.02 22.02 9.11
N SER A 29 14.12 21.51 10.35
CA SER A 29 13.07 20.66 10.94
C SER A 29 11.76 21.40 11.26
N ASP A 30 11.71 22.74 11.15
CA ASP A 30 10.51 23.56 11.37
C ASP A 30 9.80 24.00 10.07
N GLU A 31 10.38 23.77 8.90
CA GLU A 31 9.75 24.09 7.60
C GLU A 31 8.94 22.92 7.03
N PHE A 32 8.16 22.24 7.87
CA PHE A 32 7.06 21.44 7.34
C PHE A 32 5.91 22.38 6.99
N SER A 33 6.09 23.16 5.93
CA SER A 33 5.01 23.90 5.31
C SER A 33 3.98 22.89 4.83
N ALA A 34 2.92 22.77 5.62
CA ALA A 34 1.73 21.97 5.38
C ALA A 34 0.67 22.59 4.43
N PRO A 35 0.85 23.68 3.64
CA PRO A 35 -0.30 24.32 2.99
C PRO A 35 -0.85 23.58 1.76
N LYS A 36 -0.19 22.52 1.23
CA LYS A 36 -0.67 21.87 -0.02
C LYS A 36 -1.72 20.75 0.13
N LEU A 37 -1.86 20.12 1.31
CA LEU A 37 -2.83 19.00 1.50
C LEU A 37 -4.13 19.38 2.24
N THR A 38 -4.30 20.65 2.62
CA THR A 38 -5.51 21.11 3.32
C THR A 38 -6.75 21.18 2.41
N ASN A 39 -6.58 21.23 1.09
CA ASN A 39 -7.67 21.38 0.13
C ASN A 39 -8.31 20.10 -0.41
N ILE A 40 -7.82 18.89 -0.09
CA ILE A 40 -8.36 17.63 -0.65
C ILE A 40 -9.68 17.20 0.04
N ARG A 41 -10.27 18.07 0.85
CA ARG A 41 -11.08 17.60 1.98
C ARG A 41 -12.59 17.51 1.76
N TYR A 42 -13.06 18.01 0.65
CA TYR A 42 -14.47 17.92 0.26
C TYR A 42 -14.61 17.52 -1.19
N VAL A 43 -13.60 16.87 -1.76
CA VAL A 43 -13.75 16.38 -3.12
C VAL A 43 -14.56 15.10 -3.02
N ARG A 44 -15.88 15.27 -3.17
CA ARG A 44 -16.88 14.21 -3.30
C ARG A 44 -16.51 13.19 -4.40
N GLU A 45 -15.65 13.63 -5.32
CA GLU A 45 -15.13 12.87 -6.44
C GLU A 45 -13.60 13.02 -6.45
N ILE A 46 -12.85 11.93 -6.29
CA ILE A 46 -11.39 11.99 -6.34
C ILE A 46 -10.97 11.59 -7.75
N SER A 47 -10.40 12.52 -8.52
CA SER A 47 -9.86 12.18 -9.84
C SER A 47 -8.61 11.30 -9.74
N ALA A 48 -8.27 10.61 -10.82
CA ALA A 48 -7.03 9.81 -10.90
C ALA A 48 -5.78 10.66 -10.61
N TYR A 49 -5.78 11.92 -11.04
CA TYR A 49 -4.71 12.88 -10.74
C TYR A 49 -4.54 13.09 -9.22
N HIS A 50 -5.64 13.27 -8.48
CA HIS A 50 -5.57 13.43 -7.02
C HIS A 50 -5.04 12.17 -6.33
N LEU A 51 -5.47 10.98 -6.77
CA LEU A 51 -4.92 9.70 -6.27
C LEU A 51 -3.42 9.60 -6.52
N SER A 52 -2.99 10.06 -7.70
CA SER A 52 -1.59 10.12 -8.10
C SER A 52 -0.76 11.01 -7.16
N MET A 53 -1.28 12.17 -6.76
CA MET A 53 -0.62 13.05 -5.78
C MET A 53 -0.53 12.40 -4.39
N VAL A 54 -1.61 11.75 -3.93
CA VAL A 54 -1.60 11.07 -2.63
C VAL A 54 -0.57 9.93 -2.60
N LEU A 55 -0.38 9.23 -3.72
CA LEU A 55 0.68 8.24 -3.87
C LEU A 55 2.08 8.86 -3.82
N ASP A 56 2.32 10.00 -4.48
CA ASP A 56 3.61 10.69 -4.41
C ASP A 56 3.97 11.05 -2.97
N GLU A 57 3.03 11.60 -2.22
CA GLU A 57 3.24 11.95 -0.81
C GLU A 57 3.55 10.72 0.06
N ALA A 58 2.92 9.57 -0.24
CA ALA A 58 3.24 8.31 0.43
C ALA A 58 4.63 7.80 0.04
N ILE A 59 5.02 7.91 -1.22
CA ILE A 59 6.34 7.56 -1.73
C ILE A 59 7.43 8.42 -1.06
N ASP A 60 7.21 9.73 -0.98
CA ASP A 60 8.15 10.65 -0.35
C ASP A 60 8.26 10.39 1.16
N ALA A 61 7.14 10.09 1.84
CA ALA A 61 7.17 9.66 3.23
C ALA A 61 7.96 8.36 3.44
N GLN A 62 7.89 7.39 2.52
CA GLN A 62 8.69 6.17 2.57
C GLN A 62 10.19 6.44 2.33
N LYS A 63 10.53 7.29 1.35
CA LYS A 63 11.91 7.72 1.08
C LYS A 63 12.51 8.43 2.29
N MET A 64 11.79 9.39 2.86
CA MET A 64 12.20 10.12 4.06
C MET A 64 12.37 9.18 5.26
N CYS A 65 11.40 8.29 5.49
CA CYS A 65 11.50 7.30 6.56
C CYS A 65 12.73 6.42 6.39
N MET A 66 13.04 6.00 5.16
CA MET A 66 14.24 5.23 4.90
C MET A 66 15.48 6.01 5.33
N THR A 67 15.66 7.26 4.88
CA THR A 67 16.80 8.10 5.27
C THR A 67 16.93 8.26 6.79
N LEU A 68 15.84 8.62 7.48
CA LEU A 68 15.82 8.78 8.94
C LEU A 68 16.17 7.46 9.65
N THR A 69 15.54 6.37 9.23
CA THR A 69 15.72 5.06 9.85
C THR A 69 17.16 4.57 9.70
N MET A 70 17.77 4.75 8.52
CA MET A 70 19.17 4.34 8.30
C MET A 70 20.16 5.19 9.11
N GLY A 71 19.89 6.49 9.27
CA GLY A 71 20.75 7.39 10.06
C GLY A 71 20.68 7.12 11.56
N SER A 72 19.49 6.80 12.08
CA SER A 72 19.28 6.65 13.52
C SER A 72 19.53 5.22 14.03
N ILE A 73 19.46 4.19 13.18
CA ILE A 73 19.61 2.80 13.65
C ILE A 73 21.03 2.47 14.12
N GLY A 74 22.07 3.02 13.48
CA GLY A 74 23.46 2.69 13.79
C GLY A 74 23.97 3.17 15.16
N SER A 75 23.27 4.08 15.84
CA SER A 75 23.80 4.80 17.01
C SER A 75 22.98 4.64 18.29
N THR A 76 21.73 4.16 18.22
CA THR A 76 20.80 4.22 19.36
C THR A 76 19.90 3.00 19.56
N THR A 77 19.79 2.08 18.59
CA THR A 77 18.83 0.95 18.64
C THR A 77 19.40 -0.21 19.44
N GLY A 78 19.41 -0.08 20.76
CA GLY A 78 19.79 -1.15 21.68
C GLY A 78 18.65 -1.60 22.60
N ARG A 79 17.54 -0.84 22.68
CA ARG A 79 16.47 -1.10 23.63
C ARG A 79 15.48 -2.12 23.08
N ASN A 80 15.08 -3.07 23.93
CA ASN A 80 14.09 -4.12 23.56
C ASN A 80 12.75 -3.53 23.08
N SER A 81 12.37 -2.34 23.55
CA SER A 81 11.16 -1.64 23.10
C SER A 81 11.23 -1.22 21.63
N ASP A 82 12.38 -0.74 21.18
CA ASP A 82 12.59 -0.31 19.78
C ASP A 82 12.45 -1.51 18.85
N TRP A 83 13.03 -2.64 19.24
CA TRP A 83 12.94 -3.88 18.48
C TRP A 83 11.52 -4.42 18.39
N ASN A 84 10.76 -4.36 19.48
CA ASN A 84 9.35 -4.76 19.45
C ASN A 84 8.54 -3.88 18.48
N PHE A 85 8.75 -2.56 18.52
CA PHE A 85 8.09 -1.65 17.59
C PHE A 85 8.50 -1.90 16.13
N ILE A 86 9.78 -2.09 15.86
CA ILE A 86 10.30 -2.36 14.52
C ILE A 86 9.73 -3.68 13.97
N ASN A 87 9.71 -4.76 14.77
CA ASN A 87 9.10 -6.03 14.37
C ASN A 87 7.61 -5.85 14.05
N CYS A 88 6.91 -5.10 14.90
CA CYS A 88 5.51 -4.75 14.72
C CYS A 88 5.28 -3.98 13.40
N TYR A 89 6.12 -2.99 13.09
CA TYR A 89 6.10 -2.28 11.82
C TYR A 89 6.32 -3.23 10.64
N LEU A 90 7.35 -4.09 10.72
CA LEU A 90 7.67 -5.05 9.67
C LEU A 90 6.49 -5.99 9.42
N ASP A 91 5.87 -6.58 10.43
CA ASP A 91 4.71 -7.46 10.21
C ASP A 91 3.58 -6.78 9.43
N ASN A 92 3.42 -5.46 9.60
CA ASN A 92 2.36 -4.70 8.93
C ASN A 92 2.72 -4.24 7.53
N THR A 93 4.01 -4.08 7.23
CA THR A 93 4.45 -3.88 5.84
C THR A 93 4.05 -5.07 4.96
N VAL A 94 3.93 -6.30 5.49
CA VAL A 94 3.42 -7.45 4.72
C VAL A 94 1.98 -7.23 4.27
N LEU A 95 1.10 -6.80 5.19
CA LEU A 95 -0.30 -6.51 4.84
C LEU A 95 -0.40 -5.38 3.81
N LEU A 96 0.49 -4.38 3.90
CA LEU A 96 0.55 -3.27 2.95
C LEU A 96 1.04 -3.73 1.57
N LEU A 97 2.02 -4.63 1.51
CA LEU A 97 2.47 -5.25 0.26
C LEU A 97 1.36 -6.08 -0.38
N ASP A 98 0.62 -6.85 0.41
CA ASP A 98 -0.57 -7.58 -0.06
C ASP A 98 -1.63 -6.61 -0.59
N ALA A 99 -1.85 -5.47 0.07
CA ALA A 99 -2.78 -4.46 -0.39
C ALA A 99 -2.31 -3.82 -1.72
N CYS A 100 -1.02 -3.55 -1.89
CA CYS A 100 -0.46 -3.07 -3.17
C CYS A 100 -0.66 -4.10 -4.29
N ASN A 101 -0.40 -5.39 -4.03
CA ASN A 101 -0.63 -6.46 -5.01
C ASN A 101 -2.11 -6.57 -5.42
N ASN A 102 -3.02 -6.52 -4.44
CA ASN A 102 -4.45 -6.53 -4.73
C ASN A 102 -4.87 -5.29 -5.53
N MET A 103 -4.24 -4.13 -5.29
CA MET A 103 -4.49 -2.92 -6.08
C MET A 103 -4.01 -3.06 -7.52
N HIS A 104 -2.85 -3.67 -7.77
CA HIS A 104 -2.40 -3.99 -9.13
C HIS A 104 -3.42 -4.86 -9.88
N HIS A 105 -3.84 -5.97 -9.29
CA HIS A 105 -4.86 -6.84 -9.87
C HIS A 105 -6.17 -6.07 -10.15
N ARG A 106 -6.52 -5.12 -9.29
CA ARG A 106 -7.71 -4.31 -9.49
C ARG A 106 -7.58 -3.33 -10.65
N LEU A 107 -6.44 -2.67 -10.79
CA LEU A 107 -6.18 -1.81 -11.95
C LEU A 107 -6.17 -2.65 -13.24
N GLU A 108 -5.62 -3.86 -13.22
CA GLU A 108 -5.67 -4.81 -14.33
C GLU A 108 -7.12 -5.19 -14.69
N ASN A 109 -7.97 -5.46 -13.70
CA ASN A 109 -9.41 -5.70 -13.92
C ASN A 109 -10.10 -4.50 -14.58
N ILE A 110 -9.78 -3.28 -14.15
CA ILE A 110 -10.30 -2.05 -14.76
C ILE A 110 -9.81 -1.92 -16.21
N GLN A 111 -8.53 -2.18 -16.47
CA GLN A 111 -8.02 -2.21 -17.85
C GLN A 111 -8.74 -3.27 -18.70
N GLY A 112 -9.01 -4.46 -18.16
CA GLY A 112 -9.79 -5.51 -18.81
C GLY A 112 -11.20 -5.05 -19.18
N PHE A 113 -11.87 -4.35 -18.28
CA PHE A 113 -13.15 -3.69 -18.56
C PHE A 113 -13.04 -2.70 -19.71
N LEU A 114 -12.08 -1.79 -19.68
CA LEU A 114 -11.91 -0.77 -20.73
C LEU A 114 -11.61 -1.41 -22.10
N ARG A 115 -10.85 -2.49 -22.14
CA ARG A 115 -10.58 -3.27 -23.37
C ARG A 115 -11.82 -3.94 -23.95
N SER A 116 -12.83 -4.25 -23.13
CA SER A 116 -14.07 -4.90 -23.59
C SER A 116 -15.12 -3.93 -24.13
N ILE A 117 -15.10 -2.65 -23.69
CA ILE A 117 -15.98 -1.59 -24.18
C ILE A 117 -15.98 -1.45 -25.72
N PRO A 118 -14.82 -1.34 -26.41
CA PRO A 118 -14.80 -1.14 -27.87
C PRO A 118 -15.49 -2.26 -28.66
N ILE A 119 -15.60 -3.48 -28.12
CA ILE A 119 -16.36 -4.58 -28.75
C ILE A 119 -17.85 -4.19 -28.84
N GLY A 120 -18.39 -3.64 -27.75
CA GLY A 120 -19.76 -3.13 -27.69
C GLY A 120 -19.96 -1.89 -28.55
N LEU A 121 -19.00 -0.96 -28.53
CA LEU A 121 -19.04 0.25 -29.37
C LEU A 121 -19.04 -0.09 -30.85
N HIS A 122 -18.15 -1.00 -31.29
CA HIS A 122 -18.04 -1.43 -32.68
C HIS A 122 -19.32 -2.09 -33.20
N CYS A 123 -19.99 -2.89 -32.36
CA CYS A 123 -21.31 -3.43 -32.71
C CYS A 123 -22.37 -2.33 -32.93
N LEU A 124 -22.18 -1.16 -32.33
CA LEU A 124 -23.07 -0.02 -32.45
C LEU A 124 -22.60 1.00 -33.48
N GLU A 125 -21.46 0.83 -34.14
CA GLU A 125 -21.01 1.70 -35.23
C GLU A 125 -21.86 1.50 -36.51
N GLY A 126 -21.91 2.52 -37.37
CA GLY A 126 -22.62 2.49 -38.66
C GLY A 126 -23.95 3.25 -38.71
N GLU A 127 -24.35 3.62 -39.93
CA GLU A 127 -25.52 4.48 -40.22
C GLU A 127 -26.81 3.70 -40.50
N HIS A 128 -26.68 2.42 -40.87
CA HIS A 128 -27.80 1.59 -41.28
C HIS A 128 -28.67 1.15 -40.10
N GLN A 129 -29.93 0.82 -40.39
CA GLN A 129 -30.87 0.30 -39.39
C GLN A 129 -30.31 -0.99 -38.78
N ARG A 130 -29.87 -0.91 -37.52
CA ARG A 130 -29.19 -2.01 -36.83
C ARG A 130 -30.16 -3.17 -36.65
N SER A 131 -29.74 -4.36 -37.05
CA SER A 131 -30.53 -5.58 -36.82
C SER A 131 -30.63 -5.88 -35.33
N THR A 132 -31.71 -6.54 -34.92
CA THR A 132 -31.93 -6.99 -33.54
C THR A 132 -30.78 -7.88 -33.04
N THR A 133 -30.15 -8.64 -33.94
CA THR A 133 -28.99 -9.49 -33.62
C THR A 133 -27.75 -8.68 -33.26
N VAL A 134 -27.49 -7.58 -33.97
CA VAL A 134 -26.37 -6.67 -33.68
C VAL A 134 -26.58 -5.96 -32.34
N LEU A 135 -27.78 -5.46 -32.07
CA LEU A 135 -28.12 -4.82 -30.80
C LEU A 135 -27.97 -5.78 -29.61
N ARG A 136 -28.39 -7.05 -29.78
CA ARG A 136 -28.23 -8.09 -28.76
C ARG A 136 -26.76 -8.39 -28.48
N ARG A 137 -25.91 -8.46 -29.52
CA ARG A 137 -24.46 -8.65 -29.38
C ARG A 137 -23.82 -7.46 -28.66
N ALA A 138 -24.19 -6.24 -29.03
CA ALA A 138 -23.72 -5.02 -28.36
C ALA A 138 -24.10 -5.02 -26.87
N ALA A 139 -25.35 -5.33 -26.56
CA ALA A 139 -25.84 -5.40 -25.19
C ALA A 139 -25.09 -6.47 -24.38
N ALA A 140 -24.90 -7.68 -24.94
CA ALA A 140 -24.13 -8.74 -24.29
C ALA A 140 -22.66 -8.36 -24.07
N ALA A 141 -22.03 -7.69 -25.04
CA ALA A 141 -20.66 -7.20 -24.90
C ALA A 141 -20.55 -6.14 -23.80
N LEU A 142 -21.43 -5.14 -23.79
CA LEU A 142 -21.49 -4.11 -22.74
C LEU A 142 -21.82 -4.71 -21.37
N GLU A 143 -22.75 -5.66 -21.28
CA GLU A 143 -23.06 -6.37 -20.03
C GLU A 143 -21.89 -7.22 -19.53
N SER A 144 -21.16 -7.88 -20.44
CA SER A 144 -19.94 -8.62 -20.09
C SER A 144 -18.81 -7.70 -19.62
N SER A 145 -18.78 -6.46 -20.12
CA SER A 145 -17.84 -5.43 -19.70
C SER A 145 -18.13 -4.96 -18.28
N CYS A 146 -19.39 -4.91 -17.86
CA CYS A 146 -19.78 -4.51 -16.51
C CYS A 146 -18.94 -5.26 -15.46
N LEU A 147 -18.21 -4.49 -14.65
CA LEU A 147 -17.18 -5.02 -13.79
C LEU A 147 -17.79 -5.89 -12.67
N ARG A 148 -17.67 -7.21 -12.81
CA ARG A 148 -18.13 -8.21 -11.83
C ARG A 148 -17.15 -8.36 -10.67
N ASP A 149 -16.69 -7.26 -10.08
CA ASP A 149 -15.65 -7.29 -9.03
C ASP A 149 -16.22 -7.29 -7.60
N ARG A 150 -17.20 -8.16 -7.34
CA ARG A 150 -17.79 -8.29 -5.99
C ARG A 150 -16.90 -9.09 -5.04
N GLN A 151 -16.15 -10.07 -5.55
CA GLN A 151 -15.38 -10.97 -4.68
C GLN A 151 -14.07 -10.35 -4.18
N HIS A 152 -13.30 -9.64 -5.02
CA HIS A 152 -11.99 -9.10 -4.59
C HIS A 152 -12.14 -7.91 -3.63
N SER A 153 -13.18 -7.11 -3.79
CA SER A 153 -13.48 -5.98 -2.91
C SER A 153 -13.54 -6.39 -1.42
N SER A 154 -14.14 -7.55 -1.11
CA SER A 154 -14.26 -8.04 0.27
C SER A 154 -12.92 -8.45 0.92
N LYS A 155 -11.98 -8.99 0.13
CA LYS A 155 -10.65 -9.38 0.63
C LYS A 155 -9.82 -8.14 0.95
N MET A 156 -9.88 -7.14 0.06
CA MET A 156 -9.19 -5.87 0.25
C MET A 156 -9.75 -5.09 1.46
N GLU A 157 -11.06 -5.05 1.63
CA GLU A 157 -11.66 -4.36 2.77
C GLU A 157 -11.25 -5.01 4.11
N LYS A 158 -11.14 -6.34 4.13
CA LYS A 158 -10.60 -7.10 5.27
C LYS A 158 -9.12 -6.80 5.54
N SER A 159 -8.27 -6.69 4.52
CA SER A 159 -6.87 -6.33 4.73
C SER A 159 -6.75 -4.88 5.21
N MET A 160 -7.46 -3.95 4.59
CA MET A 160 -7.45 -2.53 4.96
C MET A 160 -8.00 -2.28 6.37
N SER A 161 -9.06 -2.98 6.79
CA SER A 161 -9.58 -2.87 8.16
C SER A 161 -8.58 -3.37 9.21
N ARG A 162 -7.84 -4.46 8.94
CA ARG A 162 -6.76 -4.95 9.80
C ARG A 162 -5.64 -3.91 9.91
N ILE A 163 -5.20 -3.38 8.78
CA ILE A 163 -4.17 -2.34 8.70
C ILE A 163 -4.59 -1.07 9.46
N ARG A 164 -5.81 -0.57 9.26
CA ARG A 164 -6.33 0.62 9.99
C ARG A 164 -6.39 0.39 11.49
N THR A 165 -6.86 -0.79 11.91
CA THR A 165 -6.90 -1.18 13.33
C THR A 165 -5.48 -1.19 13.91
N PHE A 166 -4.50 -1.61 13.12
CA PHE A 166 -3.11 -1.62 13.54
C PHE A 166 -2.47 -0.23 13.61
N VAL A 167 -2.64 0.62 12.60
CA VAL A 167 -2.18 2.02 12.63
C VAL A 167 -2.72 2.73 13.87
N LYS A 168 -3.97 2.43 14.24
CA LYS A 168 -4.57 2.89 15.49
C LYS A 168 -3.87 2.33 16.73
N LYS A 169 -3.54 1.04 16.77
CA LYS A 169 -2.77 0.43 17.88
C LYS A 169 -1.38 1.05 18.03
N LEU A 170 -0.63 1.22 16.94
CA LEU A 170 0.68 1.88 16.98
C LEU A 170 0.59 3.27 17.58
N SER A 171 -0.38 4.05 17.11
CA SER A 171 -0.64 5.40 17.63
C SER A 171 -0.89 5.43 19.14
N MET A 172 -1.49 4.37 19.70
CA MET A 172 -1.69 4.26 21.15
C MET A 172 -0.41 3.84 21.87
N THR A 173 0.34 2.87 21.34
CA THR A 173 1.61 2.41 21.92
C THR A 173 2.63 3.54 22.09
N TYR A 174 2.64 4.52 21.18
CA TYR A 174 3.48 5.72 21.32
C TYR A 174 3.21 6.52 22.58
N GLN A 175 1.94 6.68 22.94
CA GLN A 175 1.55 7.51 24.07
C GLN A 175 1.98 6.90 25.40
N ASP A 176 2.06 5.57 25.46
CA ASP A 176 2.37 4.81 26.68
C ASP A 176 3.88 4.66 26.91
N THR A 177 4.70 4.85 25.88
CA THR A 177 6.15 4.78 26.01
C THR A 177 6.69 6.11 26.55
N ASN A 178 6.91 6.19 27.86
CA ASN A 178 7.55 7.31 28.61
C ASN A 178 8.98 7.65 28.13
N GLY A 179 9.16 8.09 26.88
CA GLY A 179 10.41 8.63 26.34
C GLY A 179 11.53 7.63 26.05
N SER A 180 11.24 6.32 26.05
CA SER A 180 12.30 5.30 25.91
C SER A 180 12.73 4.98 24.47
N ILE A 181 11.92 5.32 23.47
CA ILE A 181 12.16 5.00 22.05
C ILE A 181 12.77 6.22 21.36
N SER A 182 13.71 6.01 20.43
CA SER A 182 14.21 7.10 19.57
C SER A 182 13.01 7.74 18.85
N PRO A 183 12.65 8.99 19.19
CA PRO A 183 11.42 9.60 18.70
C PRO A 183 11.43 9.75 17.17
N GLU A 184 12.61 9.82 16.56
CA GLU A 184 12.81 9.98 15.13
C GLU A 184 12.48 8.71 14.34
N ILE A 185 13.00 7.54 14.77
CA ILE A 185 12.72 6.24 14.12
C ILE A 185 11.23 5.95 14.20
N TYR A 186 10.66 6.10 15.40
CA TYR A 186 9.24 5.88 15.63
C TYR A 186 8.38 6.77 14.73
N ARG A 187 8.69 8.07 14.69
CA ARG A 187 7.96 9.06 13.89
C ARG A 187 8.07 8.72 12.41
N GLY A 188 9.27 8.45 11.89
CA GLY A 188 9.48 8.10 10.48
C GLY A 188 8.68 6.87 10.06
N LEU A 189 8.79 5.77 10.81
CA LEU A 189 8.09 4.52 10.51
C LEU A 189 6.57 4.68 10.64
N SER A 190 6.09 5.40 11.66
CA SER A 190 4.65 5.62 11.84
C SER A 190 4.05 6.49 10.75
N VAL A 191 4.73 7.58 10.37
CA VAL A 191 4.27 8.50 9.31
C VAL A 191 4.27 7.79 7.96
N SER A 192 5.36 7.09 7.62
CA SER A 192 5.44 6.37 6.34
C SER A 192 4.35 5.30 6.21
N LEU A 193 4.09 4.54 7.29
CA LEU A 193 3.01 3.57 7.32
C LEU A 193 1.65 4.27 7.16
N ALA A 194 1.36 5.30 7.96
CA ALA A 194 0.08 6.00 7.91
C ALA A 194 -0.22 6.58 6.52
N MET A 195 0.79 7.19 5.88
CA MET A 195 0.65 7.75 4.53
C MET A 195 0.41 6.67 3.48
N ALA A 196 1.12 5.55 3.54
CA ALA A 196 0.90 4.44 2.60
C ALA A 196 -0.49 3.81 2.79
N VAL A 197 -0.94 3.65 4.04
CA VAL A 197 -2.28 3.14 4.35
C VAL A 197 -3.38 4.08 3.86
N LEU A 198 -3.17 5.39 3.98
CA LEU A 198 -4.07 6.40 3.44
C LEU A 198 -4.15 6.31 1.91
N ALA A 199 -2.99 6.28 1.24
CA ALA A 199 -2.92 6.24 -0.22
C ALA A 199 -3.62 5.00 -0.78
N ILE A 200 -3.27 3.82 -0.26
CA ILE A 200 -3.89 2.56 -0.67
C ILE A 200 -5.38 2.54 -0.29
N GLY A 201 -5.76 3.07 0.88
CA GLY A 201 -7.15 3.19 1.28
C GLY A 201 -7.98 4.06 0.34
N ASN A 202 -7.47 5.22 -0.07
CA ASN A 202 -8.14 6.10 -1.01
C ASN A 202 -8.28 5.45 -2.39
N LEU A 203 -7.23 4.78 -2.87
CA LEU A 203 -7.29 3.98 -4.09
C LEU A 203 -8.35 2.88 -4.00
N CYS A 204 -8.38 2.13 -2.89
CA CYS A 204 -9.37 1.08 -2.66
C CYS A 204 -10.80 1.63 -2.71
N SER A 205 -11.06 2.77 -2.07
CA SER A 205 -12.38 3.39 -2.12
C SER A 205 -12.71 3.86 -3.55
N ALA A 206 -11.81 4.64 -4.16
CA ALA A 206 -12.01 5.27 -5.46
C ALA A 206 -12.19 4.29 -6.62
N THR A 207 -11.48 3.16 -6.56
CA THR A 207 -11.59 2.09 -7.59
C THR A 207 -12.70 1.09 -7.31
N SER A 208 -13.48 1.28 -6.24
CA SER A 208 -14.63 0.43 -5.98
C SER A 208 -15.79 0.78 -6.90
N PHE A 209 -16.32 -0.20 -7.61
CA PHE A 209 -17.60 -0.02 -8.27
C PHE A 209 -18.64 0.08 -7.17
N SER A 210 -19.32 1.23 -7.10
CA SER A 210 -20.56 1.25 -6.34
C SER A 210 -21.48 0.28 -7.05
N ALA A 211 -21.69 -0.90 -6.48
CA ALA A 211 -22.85 -1.71 -6.83
C ALA A 211 -24.03 -0.79 -6.57
N GLN A 212 -24.55 -0.16 -7.62
CA GLN A 212 -25.54 0.88 -7.54
C GLN A 212 -26.68 0.31 -6.72
N ARG A 213 -26.76 0.71 -5.43
CA ARG A 213 -27.82 0.32 -4.50
C ARG A 213 -29.08 0.84 -5.15
N THR A 214 -29.76 -0.05 -5.87
CA THR A 214 -30.96 0.26 -6.61
C THR A 214 -32.04 0.44 -5.55
N GLY A 215 -32.11 1.66 -5.01
CA GLY A 215 -32.94 2.02 -3.86
C GLY A 215 -32.10 2.55 -2.70
N LEU A 216 -31.98 3.88 -2.60
CA LEU A 216 -32.28 4.66 -1.39
C LEU A 216 -31.99 6.15 -1.62
N GLN A 217 -32.84 6.96 -1.00
CA GLN A 217 -33.06 8.40 -1.13
C GLN A 217 -31.82 9.31 -1.08
N PRO A 218 -31.91 10.51 -1.67
CA PRO A 218 -31.00 11.61 -1.37
C PRO A 218 -31.29 12.12 0.05
N GLN A 219 -30.48 11.75 1.03
CA GLN A 219 -30.50 12.43 2.32
C GLN A 219 -29.57 13.63 2.27
N ASN A 220 -30.16 14.81 2.47
CA ASN A 220 -29.45 16.04 2.84
C ASN A 220 -28.61 15.77 4.09
N MET A 221 -27.29 15.88 3.97
CA MET A 221 -26.37 15.82 5.10
C MET A 221 -25.29 16.88 4.91
N GLU A 222 -25.60 18.06 5.44
CA GLU A 222 -24.66 19.11 5.76
C GLU A 222 -24.13 18.83 7.18
N ALA A 223 -22.93 18.24 7.31
CA ALA A 223 -22.11 18.30 8.53
C ALA A 223 -20.79 17.49 8.44
N LYS A 224 -19.71 18.16 8.87
CA LYS A 224 -18.46 17.66 9.50
C LYS A 224 -17.30 17.16 8.61
N VAL A 225 -16.43 18.10 8.23
CA VAL A 225 -15.07 17.86 7.69
C VAL A 225 -13.96 18.60 8.46
N GLU A 226 -14.27 19.09 9.64
CA GLU A 226 -13.30 19.78 10.51
C GLU A 226 -12.18 18.87 11.06
N MET A 227 -12.28 17.55 10.87
CA MET A 227 -11.45 16.57 11.58
C MET A 227 -10.11 16.23 10.89
N TRP A 228 -9.99 16.40 9.57
CA TRP A 228 -8.72 16.15 8.85
C TRP A 228 -7.75 17.35 8.95
N THR A 229 -8.22 18.59 9.26
CA THR A 229 -7.32 19.77 9.52
C THR A 229 -6.76 19.63 10.88
N LYS A 230 -7.59 19.17 11.82
CA LYS A 230 -7.12 18.71 13.11
C LYS A 230 -6.14 17.57 12.94
N LEU A 231 -6.40 16.49 12.18
CA LEU A 231 -5.42 15.39 12.06
C LEU A 231 -4.07 15.83 11.45
N LYS A 232 -4.05 16.72 10.43
CA LYS A 232 -2.79 17.22 9.84
C LYS A 232 -2.08 18.25 10.75
N ASN A 233 -2.83 19.19 11.35
CA ASN A 233 -2.27 20.20 12.26
C ASN A 233 -1.96 19.61 13.65
N GLU A 234 -2.55 18.47 14.02
CA GLU A 234 -2.28 17.71 15.25
C GLU A 234 -1.27 16.57 15.02
N LEU A 235 -1.07 16.03 13.81
CA LEU A 235 0.13 15.21 13.52
C LEU A 235 1.41 16.04 13.68
N SER A 236 1.29 17.36 13.50
CA SER A 236 2.33 18.33 13.86
C SER A 236 2.38 18.68 15.37
N LYS A 237 1.41 18.25 16.21
CA LYS A 237 1.37 18.66 17.64
C LYS A 237 1.05 17.60 18.72
N LYS A 238 0.39 16.46 18.48
CA LYS A 238 0.29 15.23 19.32
C LYS A 238 -0.93 14.39 18.87
N ILE A 239 -0.68 13.14 18.51
CA ILE A 239 -1.59 12.15 17.92
C ILE A 239 -2.77 11.79 18.84
N LYS A 240 -4.06 11.97 18.45
CA LYS A 240 -5.16 11.09 18.94
C LYS A 240 -6.41 11.02 18.01
N MET A 241 -6.56 9.83 17.41
CA MET A 241 -7.76 9.03 17.03
C MET A 241 -8.89 9.51 16.08
N PHE A 242 -9.17 8.60 15.13
CA PHE A 242 -10.19 8.57 14.07
C PHE A 242 -11.66 8.42 14.54
N PRO A 243 -12.64 8.98 13.81
CA PRO A 243 -14.07 8.75 14.04
C PRO A 243 -14.57 7.47 13.36
N LYS A 244 -15.65 6.90 13.92
CA LYS A 244 -16.47 5.82 13.34
C LYS A 244 -17.80 6.41 12.82
N LYS A 245 -18.25 5.94 11.64
CA LYS A 245 -19.54 6.19 10.94
C LYS A 245 -19.58 7.57 10.25
N THR A 246 -19.76 7.73 8.94
CA THR A 246 -20.56 7.02 7.92
C THR A 246 -19.81 7.11 6.59
N GLU A 247 -19.57 5.98 5.89
CA GLU A 247 -18.73 5.91 4.68
C GLU A 247 -19.49 6.43 3.44
N GLU A 248 -19.28 7.70 3.09
CA GLU A 248 -19.51 8.16 1.71
C GLU A 248 -18.44 7.49 0.82
N ILE A 249 -18.88 6.70 -0.15
CA ILE A 249 -17.99 5.99 -1.06
C ILE A 249 -17.45 7.03 -2.04
N VAL A 250 -16.21 7.44 -1.81
CA VAL A 250 -15.49 8.26 -2.75
C VAL A 250 -15.13 7.39 -3.95
N LEU A 251 -15.64 7.73 -5.12
CA LEU A 251 -15.38 7.05 -6.39
C LEU A 251 -14.39 7.85 -7.22
N MET A 252 -13.60 7.15 -8.02
CA MET A 252 -12.77 7.77 -9.05
C MET A 252 -13.69 8.35 -10.12
N GLU A 253 -13.65 9.66 -10.30
CA GLU A 253 -14.60 10.39 -11.16
C GLU A 253 -14.64 9.80 -12.57
N GLU A 254 -13.46 9.58 -13.15
CA GLU A 254 -13.30 9.06 -14.51
C GLU A 254 -13.91 7.66 -14.65
N LEU A 255 -13.73 6.81 -13.63
CA LEU A 255 -14.29 5.46 -13.62
C LEU A 255 -15.80 5.46 -13.47
N LYS A 256 -16.32 6.29 -12.57
CA LYS A 256 -17.75 6.47 -12.33
C LYS A 256 -18.45 6.97 -13.60
N VAL A 257 -17.87 7.95 -14.30
CA VAL A 257 -18.42 8.49 -15.54
C VAL A 257 -18.45 7.41 -16.64
N VAL A 258 -17.38 6.64 -16.81
CA VAL A 258 -17.34 5.53 -17.78
C VAL A 258 -18.39 4.46 -17.45
N ASP A 259 -18.50 4.05 -16.19
CA ASP A 259 -19.48 3.05 -15.77
C ASP A 259 -20.92 3.53 -16.02
N ILE A 260 -21.27 4.76 -15.63
CA ILE A 260 -22.59 5.36 -15.90
C ILE A 260 -22.88 5.42 -17.40
N ALA A 261 -21.90 5.80 -18.22
CA ALA A 261 -22.05 5.87 -19.67
C ALA A 261 -22.29 4.48 -20.28
N VAL A 262 -21.55 3.45 -19.84
CA VAL A 262 -21.77 2.05 -20.24
C VAL A 262 -23.18 1.58 -19.86
N GLN A 263 -23.61 1.81 -18.62
CA GLN A 263 -24.94 1.42 -18.14
C GLN A 263 -26.05 2.13 -18.92
N THR A 264 -25.86 3.42 -19.22
CA THR A 264 -26.84 4.21 -19.98
C THR A 264 -26.92 3.73 -21.43
N LEU A 265 -25.78 3.47 -22.05
CA LEU A 265 -25.71 2.94 -23.41
C LEU A 265 -26.34 1.55 -23.50
N LEU A 266 -26.10 0.68 -22.52
CA LEU A 266 -26.72 -0.65 -22.41
C LEU A 266 -28.25 -0.53 -22.34
N LYS A 267 -28.78 0.31 -21.43
CA LYS A 267 -30.23 0.54 -21.29
C LYS A 267 -30.87 1.06 -22.59
N LEU A 268 -30.23 2.01 -23.26
CA LEU A 268 -30.70 2.54 -24.53
C LEU A 268 -30.67 1.49 -25.64
N THR A 269 -29.60 0.68 -25.70
CA THR A 269 -29.46 -0.41 -26.66
C THR A 269 -30.60 -1.42 -26.52
N LEU A 270 -30.92 -1.81 -25.28
CA LEU A 270 -32.05 -2.69 -24.97
C LEU A 270 -33.40 -2.05 -25.34
N ALA A 271 -33.58 -0.76 -25.05
CA ALA A 271 -34.82 -0.04 -25.40
C ALA A 271 -35.04 0.08 -26.92
N VAL A 272 -33.96 0.27 -27.70
CA VAL A 272 -34.02 0.26 -29.18
C VAL A 272 -34.32 -1.15 -29.69
N GLN A 273 -33.75 -2.19 -29.07
CA GLN A 273 -34.00 -3.59 -29.43
C GLN A 273 -35.48 -3.98 -29.30
N MET A 274 -36.20 -3.42 -28.32
CA MET A 274 -37.62 -3.68 -28.06
C MET A 274 -38.57 -2.90 -29.00
N GLY A 275 -38.09 -2.39 -30.14
CA GLY A 275 -38.92 -1.74 -31.16
C GLY A 275 -39.28 -0.28 -30.87
N SER A 276 -38.83 0.28 -29.76
CA SER A 276 -39.11 1.67 -29.37
C SER A 276 -38.09 2.66 -29.98
N GLY A 277 -37.72 2.43 -31.24
CA GLY A 277 -36.58 3.03 -31.93
C GLY A 277 -36.84 4.40 -32.56
N SER A 278 -37.23 5.39 -31.76
CA SER A 278 -37.34 6.78 -32.24
C SER A 278 -36.00 7.30 -32.77
N VAL A 279 -36.05 8.20 -33.76
CA VAL A 279 -34.85 8.86 -34.31
C VAL A 279 -34.02 9.50 -33.19
N ILE A 280 -34.70 10.10 -32.20
CA ILE A 280 -34.09 10.72 -31.01
C ILE A 280 -33.21 9.72 -30.25
N ARG A 281 -33.67 8.49 -30.03
CA ARG A 281 -32.86 7.47 -29.31
C ARG A 281 -31.66 7.02 -30.11
N ARG A 282 -31.77 6.91 -31.44
CA ARG A 282 -30.63 6.59 -32.31
C ARG A 282 -29.57 7.68 -32.26
N THR A 283 -29.98 8.95 -32.28
CA THR A 283 -29.07 10.09 -32.10
C THR A 283 -28.43 10.08 -30.71
N ALA A 284 -29.21 9.81 -29.65
CA ALA A 284 -28.69 9.71 -28.29
C ALA A 284 -27.63 8.59 -28.15
N VAL A 285 -27.84 7.44 -28.78
CA VAL A 285 -26.82 6.37 -28.83
C VAL A 285 -25.55 6.87 -29.52
N LYS A 286 -25.63 7.54 -30.68
CA LYS A 286 -24.44 8.09 -31.37
C LYS A 286 -23.67 9.08 -30.48
N VAL A 287 -24.37 9.98 -29.79
CA VAL A 287 -23.74 10.96 -28.88
C VAL A 287 -23.02 10.25 -27.72
N LEU A 288 -23.69 9.30 -27.07
CA LEU A 288 -23.12 8.54 -25.96
C LEU A 288 -21.96 7.65 -26.36
N LEU A 289 -21.94 7.12 -27.60
CA LEU A 289 -20.79 6.37 -28.13
C LEU A 289 -19.54 7.25 -28.17
N GLY A 290 -19.66 8.46 -28.72
CA GLY A 290 -18.55 9.41 -28.80
C GLY A 290 -18.07 9.87 -27.42
N GLU A 291 -19.00 10.16 -26.50
CA GLU A 291 -18.65 10.52 -25.13
C GLU A 291 -17.95 9.36 -24.40
N LEU A 292 -18.52 8.15 -24.46
CA LEU A 292 -17.95 6.96 -23.81
C LEU A 292 -16.55 6.65 -24.34
N GLN A 293 -16.31 6.77 -25.65
CA GLN A 293 -14.99 6.57 -26.25
C GLN A 293 -13.98 7.58 -25.69
N SER A 294 -14.31 8.87 -25.65
CA SER A 294 -13.42 9.91 -25.09
C SER A 294 -13.13 9.69 -23.60
N ARG A 295 -14.15 9.35 -22.79
CA ARG A 295 -13.99 9.09 -21.36
C ARG A 295 -13.17 7.83 -21.08
N ARG A 296 -13.36 6.79 -21.87
CA ARG A 296 -12.54 5.57 -21.83
C ARG A 296 -11.08 5.90 -22.09
N GLU A 297 -10.77 6.63 -23.16
CA GLU A 297 -9.39 6.98 -23.51
C GLU A 297 -8.69 7.82 -22.42
N GLN A 298 -9.43 8.75 -21.78
CA GLN A 298 -8.92 9.51 -20.65
C GLN A 298 -8.53 8.60 -19.48
N LEU A 299 -9.41 7.65 -19.13
CA LEU A 299 -9.15 6.70 -18.07
C LEU A 299 -8.03 5.71 -18.42
N GLU A 300 -7.96 5.21 -19.65
CA GLU A 300 -6.88 4.34 -20.14
C GLU A 300 -5.51 5.02 -20.03
N LYS A 301 -5.42 6.34 -20.23
CA LYS A 301 -4.19 7.12 -20.05
C LYS A 301 -3.82 7.32 -18.58
N ALA A 302 -4.79 7.38 -17.68
CA ALA A 302 -4.57 7.64 -16.26
C ALA A 302 -4.11 6.39 -15.48
N LEU A 303 -4.62 5.20 -15.83
CA LEU A 303 -4.33 3.95 -15.09
C LEU A 303 -2.83 3.59 -15.02
N PRO A 304 -2.03 3.67 -16.12
CA PRO A 304 -0.60 3.35 -16.06
C PRO A 304 0.17 4.20 -15.07
N GLN A 305 -0.21 5.47 -14.88
CA GLN A 305 0.44 6.35 -13.91
C GLN A 305 0.19 5.88 -12.47
N LEU A 306 -1.04 5.49 -12.15
CA LEU A 306 -1.37 4.92 -10.83
C LEU A 306 -0.65 3.60 -10.61
N GLU A 307 -0.63 2.74 -11.63
CA GLU A 307 0.06 1.44 -11.59
C GLU A 307 1.56 1.59 -11.34
N GLN A 308 2.22 2.48 -12.07
CA GLN A 308 3.64 2.78 -11.89
C GLN A 308 3.95 3.25 -10.45
N LYS A 309 3.12 4.15 -9.91
CA LYS A 309 3.31 4.70 -8.56
C LYS A 309 3.04 3.66 -7.46
N ILE A 310 2.04 2.79 -7.62
CA ILE A 310 1.84 1.66 -6.71
C ILE A 310 3.06 0.73 -6.75
N GLY A 311 3.61 0.47 -7.95
CA GLY A 311 4.83 -0.31 -8.11
C GLY A 311 6.07 0.33 -7.49
N GLU A 312 6.18 1.66 -7.53
CA GLU A 312 7.24 2.40 -6.80
C GLU A 312 7.06 2.29 -5.28
N LEU A 313 5.86 2.53 -4.77
CA LEU A 313 5.53 2.40 -3.35
C LEU A 313 5.85 0.98 -2.85
N TYR A 314 5.43 -0.05 -3.60
CA TYR A 314 5.74 -1.45 -3.30
C TYR A 314 7.25 -1.69 -3.18
N ARG A 315 8.03 -1.26 -4.18
CA ARG A 315 9.50 -1.42 -4.18
C ARG A 315 10.15 -0.73 -2.99
N LEU A 316 9.69 0.47 -2.63
CA LEU A 316 10.21 1.21 -1.47
C LEU A 316 9.91 0.51 -0.16
N ILE A 317 8.70 -0.03 0.02
CA ILE A 317 8.35 -0.80 1.21
C ILE A 317 9.24 -2.05 1.33
N VAL A 318 9.46 -2.78 0.23
CA VAL A 318 10.38 -3.93 0.20
C VAL A 318 11.80 -3.50 0.55
N ALA A 319 12.31 -2.43 -0.07
CA ALA A 319 13.66 -1.93 0.19
C ALA A 319 13.86 -1.54 1.65
N LEU A 320 12.91 -0.79 2.23
CA LEU A 320 12.93 -0.40 3.64
C LEU A 320 12.92 -1.62 4.56
N ARG A 321 12.04 -2.59 4.30
CA ARG A 321 11.97 -3.87 5.04
C ARG A 321 13.31 -4.62 5.00
N MET A 322 13.90 -4.78 3.82
CA MET A 322 15.18 -5.47 3.66
C MET A 322 16.32 -4.76 4.39
N ARG A 323 16.37 -3.42 4.32
CA ARG A 323 17.37 -2.64 5.04
C ARG A 323 17.22 -2.82 6.55
N ILE A 324 16.02 -2.65 7.09
CA ILE A 324 15.75 -2.86 8.52
C ILE A 324 16.18 -4.27 8.96
N PHE A 325 15.93 -5.31 8.14
CA PHE A 325 16.43 -6.66 8.44
C PHE A 325 17.94 -6.79 8.42
N GLY A 326 18.63 -6.10 7.51
CA GLY A 326 20.09 -6.03 7.50
C GLY A 326 20.62 -5.53 8.84
N TYR A 327 20.11 -4.37 9.28
CA TYR A 327 20.50 -3.80 10.57
C TYR A 327 20.14 -4.69 11.76
N LEU A 328 18.94 -5.28 11.77
CA LEU A 328 18.54 -6.23 12.81
C LEU A 328 19.51 -7.41 12.90
N SER A 329 20.01 -7.86 11.76
CA SER A 329 20.96 -8.98 11.68
C SER A 329 22.34 -8.56 12.18
N GLU A 330 22.83 -7.38 11.78
CA GLU A 330 24.10 -6.81 12.23
C GLU A 330 24.12 -6.59 13.74
N ALA A 331 23.10 -5.93 14.30
CA ALA A 331 22.96 -5.69 15.73
C ALA A 331 22.97 -7.01 16.53
N GLN A 332 22.34 -8.07 16.01
CA GLN A 332 22.38 -9.39 16.65
C GLN A 332 23.76 -10.04 16.63
N MET A 333 24.55 -9.79 15.60
CA MET A 333 25.92 -10.30 15.52
C MET A 333 26.84 -9.56 16.50
N GLU A 334 26.69 -8.23 16.60
CA GLU A 334 27.44 -7.41 17.57
C GLU A 334 27.15 -7.82 19.02
N ASP A 335 25.88 -8.05 19.37
CA ASP A 335 25.49 -8.54 20.70
C ASP A 335 26.17 -9.89 21.02
N LYS A 336 26.19 -10.83 20.06
CA LYS A 336 26.86 -12.13 20.23
C LYS A 336 28.37 -11.97 20.44
N VAL A 337 29.01 -11.09 19.66
CA VAL A 337 30.45 -10.83 19.77
C VAL A 337 30.77 -10.13 21.10
N GLY A 338 29.97 -9.16 21.52
CA GLY A 338 30.12 -8.46 22.80
C GLY A 338 30.00 -9.41 24.00
N LEU A 339 29.01 -10.32 23.96
CA LEU A 339 28.83 -11.36 24.97
C LEU A 339 30.01 -12.34 25.01
N ALA A 340 30.53 -12.76 23.85
CA ALA A 340 31.70 -13.63 23.77
C ALA A 340 32.95 -12.95 24.36
N LYS A 341 33.18 -11.67 24.05
CA LYS A 341 34.29 -10.88 24.61
C LYS A 341 34.16 -10.71 26.13
N SER A 342 32.97 -10.41 26.64
CA SER A 342 32.73 -10.24 28.09
C SER A 342 33.00 -11.53 28.88
N CYS A 343 32.67 -12.69 28.30
CA CYS A 343 33.00 -13.98 28.92
C CYS A 343 34.51 -14.20 29.00
N CYS A 344 35.25 -13.89 27.93
CA CYS A 344 36.71 -14.06 27.85
C CYS A 344 37.46 -13.22 28.90
N TRP A 345 37.10 -11.95 29.09
CA TRP A 345 37.78 -11.08 30.07
C TRP A 345 37.58 -11.51 31.52
N ARG A 346 36.41 -12.08 31.85
CA ARG A 346 36.08 -12.47 33.24
C ARG A 346 36.74 -13.79 33.64
N GLU A 347 37.06 -14.64 32.67
CA GLU A 347 37.73 -15.93 32.89
C GLU A 347 39.18 -15.74 33.35
N SER A 348 39.85 -14.67 32.89
CA SER A 348 41.23 -14.34 33.27
C SER A 348 41.41 -13.78 34.70
N GLN A 349 40.33 -13.46 35.41
CA GLN A 349 40.40 -12.85 36.76
C GLN A 349 39.85 -13.73 37.89
N MET A 350 39.28 -14.91 37.60
CA MET A 350 38.70 -15.80 38.61
C MET A 350 39.49 -17.11 38.74
N GLY A 351 39.55 -17.66 39.95
CA GLY A 351 40.08 -19.00 40.17
C GLY A 351 39.31 -20.05 39.34
N PRO A 352 39.97 -21.14 38.90
CA PRO A 352 39.49 -22.04 37.84
C PRO A 352 38.12 -22.68 38.12
N ASN A 353 37.76 -22.89 39.39
CA ASN A 353 36.47 -23.48 39.77
C ASN A 353 35.32 -22.46 39.76
N THR A 354 35.58 -21.21 40.14
CA THR A 354 34.56 -20.14 40.17
C THR A 354 34.27 -19.61 38.76
N ALA A 355 35.29 -19.55 37.91
CA ALA A 355 35.16 -19.17 36.51
C ALA A 355 34.18 -20.08 35.75
N ARG A 356 34.29 -21.41 35.91
CA ARG A 356 33.45 -22.38 35.19
C ARG A 356 31.95 -22.24 35.51
N LEU A 357 31.58 -22.05 36.78
CA LEU A 357 30.19 -21.89 37.19
C LEU A 357 29.58 -20.56 36.71
N GLN A 358 30.36 -19.48 36.74
CA GLN A 358 29.92 -18.18 36.26
C GLN A 358 29.74 -18.16 34.74
N VAL A 359 30.67 -18.77 33.99
CA VAL A 359 30.60 -18.91 32.53
C VAL A 359 29.35 -19.73 32.15
N ALA A 360 29.10 -20.85 32.82
CA ALA A 360 27.91 -21.67 32.56
C ALA A 360 26.59 -20.89 32.78
N ARG A 361 26.48 -20.13 33.87
CA ARG A 361 25.30 -19.27 34.14
C ARG A 361 25.12 -18.19 33.08
N ASN A 362 26.19 -17.49 32.72
CA ASN A 362 26.14 -16.46 31.69
C ASN A 362 25.74 -17.05 30.34
N TRP A 363 26.25 -18.24 29.99
CA TRP A 363 25.90 -18.93 28.76
C TRP A 363 24.42 -19.32 28.71
N ILE A 364 23.85 -19.75 29.83
CA ILE A 364 22.39 -20.03 29.95
C ILE A 364 21.59 -18.75 29.74
N ILE A 365 21.98 -17.61 30.33
CA ILE A 365 21.28 -16.32 30.14
C ILE A 365 21.34 -15.89 28.67
N VAL A 366 22.50 -16.02 28.04
CA VAL A 366 22.70 -15.71 26.62
C VAL A 366 21.85 -16.62 25.73
N GLN A 367 21.88 -17.93 25.94
CA GLN A 367 21.01 -18.89 25.25
C GLN A 367 19.54 -18.58 25.43
N THR A 368 19.13 -18.23 26.65
CA THR A 368 17.73 -17.91 26.94
C THR A 368 17.29 -16.64 26.19
N ASN A 369 18.14 -15.61 26.17
CA ASN A 369 17.87 -14.36 25.44
C ASN A 369 17.92 -14.56 23.92
N LEU A 370 18.88 -15.33 23.42
CA LEU A 370 18.98 -15.70 22.00
C LEU A 370 17.78 -16.54 21.57
N THR A 371 17.35 -17.50 22.38
CA THR A 371 16.16 -18.33 22.08
C THR A 371 14.89 -17.49 22.12
N LYS A 372 14.72 -16.58 23.09
CA LYS A 372 13.58 -15.64 23.12
C LYS A 372 13.54 -14.74 21.88
N ARG A 373 14.68 -14.19 21.47
CA ARG A 373 14.79 -13.36 20.25
C ARG A 373 14.65 -14.19 18.96
N ALA A 374 15.21 -15.39 18.91
CA ALA A 374 15.08 -16.30 17.78
C ALA A 374 13.64 -16.78 17.62
N CYS A 375 12.89 -16.99 18.70
CA CYS A 375 11.46 -17.27 18.63
C CYS A 375 10.66 -16.08 18.08
N SER A 376 11.00 -14.83 18.45
CA SER A 376 10.38 -13.64 17.84
C SER A 376 10.75 -13.48 16.36
N LEU A 377 11.94 -13.92 15.94
CA LEU A 377 12.41 -13.85 14.56
C LEU A 377 12.00 -15.07 13.70
N GLY A 378 11.75 -16.24 14.31
CA GLY A 378 11.30 -17.45 13.62
C GLY A 378 9.90 -17.29 13.02
N GLN A 379 9.07 -16.46 13.64
CA GLN A 379 7.81 -15.98 13.06
C GLN A 379 8.05 -15.14 11.79
N ILE A 380 9.16 -14.38 11.74
CA ILE A 380 9.54 -13.53 10.60
C ILE A 380 10.21 -14.34 9.47
N GLY A 381 11.06 -15.32 9.79
CA GLY A 381 11.74 -16.17 8.80
C GLY A 381 10.80 -17.06 7.98
N SER A 382 9.61 -17.34 8.53
CA SER A 382 8.51 -18.02 7.82
C SER A 382 7.92 -17.12 6.73
N SER A 383 7.76 -15.82 7.02
CA SER A 383 7.26 -14.79 6.10
C SER A 383 8.25 -14.46 4.98
N LEU A 384 9.56 -14.48 5.25
CA LEU A 384 10.61 -14.25 4.24
C LEU A 384 10.70 -15.39 3.21
N ARG A 385 10.50 -16.65 3.63
CA ARG A 385 10.41 -17.80 2.72
C ARG A 385 9.17 -17.74 1.82
N LEU A 386 8.06 -17.17 2.31
CA LEU A 386 6.85 -16.92 1.50
C LEU A 386 7.06 -15.81 0.45
N ILE A 387 7.82 -14.77 0.79
CA ILE A 387 8.14 -13.69 -0.17
C ILE A 387 9.12 -14.18 -1.25
N GLN A 388 10.14 -14.96 -0.88
CA GLN A 388 11.08 -15.55 -1.85
C GLN A 388 10.41 -16.58 -2.76
N SER A 389 9.42 -17.35 -2.27
CA SER A 389 8.69 -18.30 -3.13
C SER A 389 7.70 -17.61 -4.08
N ALA A 390 7.16 -16.43 -3.71
CA ALA A 390 6.28 -15.63 -4.56
C ALA A 390 7.03 -14.83 -5.64
N ALA A 391 8.27 -14.40 -5.37
CA ALA A 391 9.07 -13.59 -6.30
C ALA A 391 9.76 -14.41 -7.43
N ILE A 392 9.82 -15.74 -7.33
CA ILE A 392 10.58 -16.61 -8.26
C ILE A 392 9.66 -17.29 -9.31
N LYS A 393 8.53 -16.68 -9.67
CA LYS A 393 7.78 -17.06 -10.89
C LYS A 393 7.60 -15.86 -11.83
N PRO A 394 8.64 -15.48 -12.60
CA PRO A 394 8.38 -14.80 -13.85
C PRO A 394 7.60 -15.77 -14.74
N LYS A 395 6.34 -15.46 -15.05
CA LYS A 395 5.66 -16.06 -16.19
C LYS A 395 6.41 -15.62 -17.44
N LEU A 396 7.29 -16.49 -17.94
CA LEU A 396 7.66 -16.51 -19.35
C LEU A 396 6.42 -17.01 -20.11
N LEU A 397 5.66 -16.06 -20.67
CA LEU A 397 4.80 -16.23 -21.82
C LEU A 397 4.95 -15.01 -22.71
#